data_AF-A0A2P5Z2Q2-F1
#
_entry.id   AF-A0A2P5Z2Q2-F1
#
_cell.length_a   1.000
_cell.length_b   1.000
_cell.length_c   1.000
_cell.angle_alpha   90.00
_cell.angle_beta   90.00
_cell.angle_gamma   90.00
#
_symmetry.space_group_name_H-M   'P 1'
#
loop_
_entity.id
_entity.type
_entity.pdbx_description
1 polymer ?
#
loop_
_entity_poly.entity_id
_entity_poly.type
_entity_poly.pdbx_seq_one_letter_code
_entity_poly.pdbx_strand_id
1 'polypeptide(L)'
;MRSLSPSDLRLAHRWTQTGRISLWRYLENERNFPGWHLNADAAGCQSLLMLLDALATDGGGSRVIAITAPTRAELAVPNNRRGRAAWVAPEKLRLTFSTIDDRWSFPADLAPAALEIGAAWLAALRDGIDGISKGRGDHCIGRGDLRLWFWW
;
A
#
# COMPACT_ATOMS: atom_id res chain seq x y z
N MET A 1 10.36 21.24 29.01
CA MET A 1 9.75 20.42 27.94
C MET A 1 8.38 20.99 27.63
N ARG A 2 8.15 21.54 26.43
CA ARG A 2 6.80 21.94 26.03
C ARG A 2 6.03 20.66 25.66
N SER A 3 5.00 20.35 26.44
CA SER A 3 3.98 19.38 26.03
C SER A 3 3.29 19.96 24.79
N LEU A 4 3.35 19.24 23.67
CA LEU A 4 2.54 19.58 22.50
C LEU A 4 1.07 19.51 22.90
N SER A 5 0.28 20.51 22.49
CA SER A 5 -1.16 20.47 22.70
C SER A 5 -1.78 19.40 21.77
N PRO A 6 -2.93 18.81 22.11
CA PRO A 6 -3.61 17.84 21.24
C PRO A 6 -3.93 18.35 19.82
N SER A 7 -4.00 19.68 19.65
CA SER A 7 -4.15 20.38 18.37
C SER A 7 -2.88 20.44 17.51
N ASP A 8 -1.70 20.17 18.09
CA ASP A 8 -0.41 20.15 17.37
C ASP A 8 -0.02 18.74 16.89
N LEU A 9 -0.80 17.72 17.25
CA LEU A 9 -0.57 16.34 16.83
C LEU A 9 -1.07 16.13 15.40
N ARG A 10 -0.11 15.85 14.51
CA ARG A 10 -0.34 15.37 13.14
C ARG A 10 -1.45 14.33 13.08
N LEU A 11 -2.40 14.49 12.15
CA LEU A 11 -3.56 13.62 11.99
C LEU A 11 -3.16 12.16 11.78
N ALA A 12 -2.10 11.91 11.01
CA ALA A 12 -1.59 10.57 10.75
C ALA A 12 -1.10 9.87 12.03
N HIS A 13 -0.74 10.61 13.09
CA HIS A 13 -0.36 10.03 14.37
C HIS A 13 -1.55 9.57 15.22
N ARG A 14 -2.73 10.16 15.01
CA ARG A 14 -3.98 9.80 15.70
C ARG A 14 -4.69 8.64 15.01
N TRP A 15 -4.34 8.36 13.76
CA TRP A 15 -4.83 7.22 13.00
C TRP A 15 -4.36 5.88 13.61
N THR A 16 -5.30 4.93 13.67
CA THR A 16 -5.05 3.54 14.02
C THR A 16 -5.48 2.63 12.88
N GLN A 17 -4.68 1.61 12.62
CA GLN A 17 -4.99 0.63 11.59
C GLN A 17 -6.22 -0.20 11.98
N THR A 18 -7.11 -0.42 11.02
CA THR A 18 -8.23 -1.36 11.12
C THR A 18 -8.29 -2.21 9.87
N GLY A 19 -8.90 -3.39 9.98
CA GLY A 19 -9.01 -4.34 8.87
C GLY A 19 -7.70 -4.97 8.43
N ARG A 20 -7.81 -5.88 7.47
CA ARG A 20 -6.72 -6.66 6.91
C ARG A 20 -6.18 -5.99 5.65
N ILE A 21 -4.85 -5.93 5.56
CA ILE A 21 -4.12 -5.44 4.40
C ILE A 21 -3.08 -6.49 4.05
N SER A 22 -3.08 -6.95 2.80
CA SER A 22 -2.15 -7.94 2.27
C SER A 22 -1.30 -7.35 1.17
N LEU A 23 0.01 -7.56 1.28
CA LEU A 23 1.01 -7.05 0.34
C LEU A 23 2.01 -8.18 0.03
N TRP A 24 2.29 -8.42 -1.25
CA TRP A 24 3.28 -9.42 -1.66
C TRP A 24 3.97 -9.06 -2.96
N ARG A 25 5.07 -9.75 -3.27
CA ARG A 25 5.61 -9.85 -4.64
C ARG A 25 5.69 -11.30 -5.06
N TYR A 26 5.65 -11.55 -6.36
CA TYR A 26 6.04 -12.85 -6.89
C TYR A 26 7.56 -12.92 -7.06
N LEU A 27 8.12 -14.11 -6.85
CA LEU A 27 9.53 -14.46 -7.15
C LEU A 27 9.67 -15.18 -8.49
N GLU A 28 8.56 -15.28 -9.23
CA GLU A 28 8.44 -16.07 -10.44
C GLU A 28 7.49 -15.39 -11.43
N ASN A 29 7.76 -15.55 -12.72
CA ASN A 29 6.94 -14.96 -13.78
C ASN A 29 6.76 -13.44 -13.64
N GLU A 30 7.78 -12.76 -13.10
CA GLU A 30 7.80 -11.33 -12.82
C GLU A 30 7.65 -10.48 -14.10
N ARG A 31 7.91 -11.03 -15.29
CA ARG A 31 7.60 -10.36 -16.56
C ARG A 31 6.11 -10.03 -16.71
N ASN A 32 5.23 -10.92 -16.24
CA ASN A 32 3.77 -10.76 -16.36
C ASN A 32 3.16 -10.16 -15.09
N PHE A 33 3.78 -10.41 -13.94
CA PHE A 33 3.34 -9.92 -12.64
C PHE A 33 4.51 -9.25 -11.89
N PRO A 34 5.02 -8.12 -12.40
CA PRO A 34 6.15 -7.44 -11.79
C PRO A 34 5.72 -6.66 -10.55
N GLY A 35 6.63 -6.45 -9.62
CA GLY A 35 6.43 -5.52 -8.52
C GLY A 35 5.58 -6.03 -7.37
N TRP A 36 4.86 -5.11 -6.76
CA TRP A 36 4.10 -5.31 -5.54
C TRP A 36 2.62 -5.49 -5.84
N HIS A 37 1.95 -6.29 -5.02
CA HIS A 37 0.55 -6.65 -5.19
C HIS A 37 -0.18 -6.40 -3.88
N LEU A 38 -1.30 -5.69 -3.95
CA LEU A 38 -2.11 -5.28 -2.81
C LEU A 38 -3.51 -5.89 -2.89
N ASN A 39 -3.99 -6.39 -1.75
CA ASN A 39 -5.39 -6.63 -1.45
C ASN A 39 -5.68 -6.11 -0.04
N ALA A 40 -6.94 -5.79 0.25
CA ALA A 40 -7.39 -5.49 1.59
C ALA A 40 -8.88 -5.83 1.72
N ASP A 41 -9.33 -6.11 2.94
CA ASP A 41 -10.77 -6.14 3.20
C ASP A 41 -11.36 -4.70 3.19
N ALA A 42 -12.69 -4.58 3.27
CA ALA A 42 -13.35 -3.27 3.22
C ALA A 42 -12.86 -2.32 4.33
N ALA A 43 -12.63 -2.83 5.54
CA ALA A 43 -12.11 -2.03 6.65
C ALA A 43 -10.65 -1.61 6.40
N GLY A 44 -9.83 -2.49 5.83
CA GLY A 44 -8.44 -2.23 5.47
C GLY A 44 -8.33 -1.19 4.35
N CYS A 45 -9.19 -1.25 3.34
CA CYS A 45 -9.27 -0.24 2.29
C CYS A 45 -9.59 1.14 2.90
N GLN A 46 -10.65 1.21 3.70
CA GLN A 46 -11.03 2.46 4.38
C GLN A 46 -9.92 2.97 5.30
N SER A 47 -9.26 2.08 6.03
CA SER A 47 -8.15 2.41 6.93
C SER A 47 -6.97 3.00 6.15
N LEU A 48 -6.62 2.45 4.98
CA LEU A 48 -5.56 2.99 4.13
C LEU A 48 -5.91 4.35 3.54
N LEU A 49 -7.15 4.53 3.05
CA LEU A 49 -7.63 5.80 2.52
C LEU A 49 -7.57 6.91 3.58
N MET A 50 -8.03 6.62 4.79
CA MET A 50 -7.93 7.56 5.91
C MET A 50 -6.48 7.92 6.26
N LEU A 51 -5.56 6.94 6.20
CA LEU A 51 -4.14 7.19 6.44
C LEU A 51 -3.54 8.11 5.38
N LEU A 52 -3.83 7.85 4.11
CA LEU A 52 -3.37 8.66 2.98
C LEU A 52 -3.85 10.10 3.11
N ASP A 53 -5.14 10.30 3.42
CA ASP A 53 -5.73 11.62 3.59
C ASP A 53 -5.13 12.37 4.78
N ALA A 54 -4.86 11.66 5.87
CA ALA A 54 -4.20 12.23 7.04
C ALA A 54 -2.76 12.66 6.74
N LEU A 55 -1.96 11.80 6.06
CA LEU A 55 -0.59 12.13 5.67
C LEU A 55 -0.52 13.31 4.70
N ALA A 56 -1.45 13.38 3.74
CA ALA A 56 -1.56 14.49 2.80
C ALA A 56 -1.94 15.79 3.51
N THR A 57 -2.90 15.73 4.45
CA THR A 57 -3.33 16.89 5.25
C THR A 57 -2.21 17.40 6.16
N ASP A 58 -1.40 16.50 6.72
CA ASP A 58 -0.20 16.84 7.51
C ASP A 58 0.93 17.45 6.66
N GLY A 59 0.80 17.48 5.32
CA GLY A 59 1.80 18.00 4.39
C GLY A 59 3.03 17.10 4.21
N GLY A 60 2.95 15.83 4.62
CA GLY A 60 4.05 14.88 4.58
C GLY A 60 4.24 14.09 5.87
N GLY A 61 5.05 13.03 5.79
CA GLY A 61 5.38 12.19 6.94
C GLY A 61 5.31 10.71 6.60
N SER A 62 5.43 9.86 7.61
CA SER A 62 5.33 8.41 7.40
C SER A 62 4.61 7.70 8.55
N ARG A 63 3.96 6.60 8.20
CA ARG A 63 3.39 5.64 9.16
C ARG A 63 3.77 4.23 8.77
N VAL A 64 3.94 3.38 9.78
CA VAL A 64 4.17 1.96 9.59
C VAL A 64 2.87 1.22 9.85
N ILE A 65 2.48 0.39 8.91
CA ILE A 65 1.28 -0.45 8.97
C ILE A 65 1.68 -1.92 9.03
N ALA A 66 0.90 -2.72 9.73
CA ALA A 66 1.04 -4.16 9.76
C ALA A 66 0.49 -4.77 8.47
N ILE A 67 1.21 -5.74 7.93
CA ILE A 67 0.81 -6.48 6.72
C ILE A 67 0.48 -7.91 7.11
N THR A 68 -0.61 -8.42 6.56
CA THR A 68 -1.01 -9.82 6.66
C THR A 68 -0.57 -10.54 5.39
N ALA A 69 0.05 -11.71 5.53
CA ALA A 69 0.38 -12.54 4.35
C ALA A 69 -0.90 -12.82 3.52
N PRO A 70 -0.82 -12.84 2.18
CA PRO A 70 -1.98 -13.11 1.35
C PRO A 70 -2.46 -14.54 1.54
N THR A 71 -3.78 -14.71 1.55
CA THR A 71 -4.47 -15.99 1.55
C THR A 71 -4.40 -16.66 0.18
N ARG A 72 -4.70 -17.96 0.14
CA ARG A 72 -4.80 -18.70 -1.12
C ARG A 72 -5.87 -18.13 -2.06
N ALA A 73 -6.97 -17.58 -1.51
CA ALA A 73 -8.04 -16.98 -2.31
C ALA A 73 -7.52 -15.74 -3.06
N GLU A 74 -6.80 -14.85 -2.39
CA GLU A 74 -6.22 -13.66 -3.03
C GLU A 74 -5.15 -14.02 -4.05
N LEU A 75 -4.28 -14.98 -3.75
CA LEU A 75 -3.26 -15.45 -4.69
C LEU A 75 -3.86 -16.12 -5.94
N ALA A 76 -5.10 -16.62 -5.84
CA ALA A 76 -5.82 -17.19 -6.97
C ALA A 76 -6.41 -16.12 -7.90
N VAL A 77 -6.51 -14.85 -7.49
CA VAL A 77 -7.08 -13.76 -8.32
C VAL A 77 -6.15 -13.39 -9.47
N PRO A 78 -4.86 -13.03 -9.26
CA PRO A 78 -3.91 -12.90 -10.38
C PRO A 78 -3.66 -14.25 -11.06
N ASN A 79 -3.93 -15.35 -10.34
CA ASN A 79 -3.76 -16.72 -10.78
C ASN A 79 -2.36 -17.02 -11.37
N ASN A 80 -1.33 -16.34 -10.87
CA ASN A 80 0.02 -16.46 -11.41
C ASN A 80 0.53 -17.91 -11.29
N ARG A 81 0.92 -18.50 -12.43
CA ARG A 81 1.23 -19.93 -12.58
C ARG A 81 0.16 -20.87 -12.00
N ARG A 82 -1.12 -20.52 -12.21
CA ARG A 82 -2.28 -21.25 -11.67
C ARG A 82 -2.32 -21.24 -10.13
N GLY A 83 -1.94 -20.11 -9.53
CA GLY A 83 -1.89 -19.91 -8.08
C GLY A 83 -0.73 -20.64 -7.39
N ARG A 84 0.32 -21.03 -8.13
CA ARG A 84 1.48 -21.77 -7.60
C ARG A 84 2.79 -20.98 -7.66
N ALA A 85 2.76 -19.76 -8.18
CA ALA A 85 3.95 -18.93 -8.22
C ALA A 85 4.48 -18.69 -6.80
N ALA A 86 5.79 -18.85 -6.60
CA ALA A 86 6.42 -18.49 -5.34
C ALA A 86 6.27 -16.98 -5.08
N TRP A 87 6.09 -16.60 -3.82
CA TRP A 87 5.87 -15.22 -3.41
C TRP A 87 6.51 -14.95 -2.06
N VAL A 88 6.72 -13.66 -1.76
CA VAL A 88 7.15 -13.18 -0.44
C VAL A 88 6.30 -12.00 0.00
N ALA A 89 6.06 -11.89 1.30
CA ALA A 89 5.30 -10.81 1.92
C ALA A 89 6.11 -10.19 3.07
N PRO A 90 6.15 -8.86 3.21
CA PRO A 90 6.72 -8.20 4.37
C PRO A 90 5.76 -8.32 5.56
N GLU A 91 6.28 -8.19 6.78
CA GLU A 91 5.42 -8.06 7.97
C GLU A 91 4.88 -6.64 8.15
N LYS A 92 5.57 -5.65 7.58
CA LYS A 92 5.28 -4.23 7.74
C LYS A 92 5.51 -3.46 6.45
N LEU A 93 4.66 -2.47 6.21
CA LEU A 93 4.85 -1.45 5.18
C LEU A 93 5.03 -0.09 5.86
N ARG A 94 6.12 0.61 5.53
CA ARG A 94 6.25 2.04 5.78
C ARG A 94 5.66 2.79 4.58
N LEU A 95 4.58 3.51 4.83
CA LEU A 95 3.96 4.41 3.86
C LEU A 95 4.42 5.84 4.17
N THR A 96 5.04 6.49 3.19
CA THR A 96 5.56 7.86 3.30
C THR A 96 4.90 8.75 2.27
N PHE A 97 4.36 9.89 2.71
CA PHE A 97 3.96 10.98 1.84
C PHE A 97 5.10 11.98 1.75
N SER A 98 5.65 12.11 0.55
CA SER A 98 6.82 12.92 0.22
C SER A 98 6.42 14.37 -0.03
N THR A 99 7.35 15.29 0.21
CA THR A 99 7.20 16.69 -0.19
C THR A 99 7.58 16.93 -1.66
N ILE A 100 8.15 15.92 -2.33
CA ILE A 100 8.42 15.94 -3.77
C ILE A 100 7.19 15.43 -4.51
N ASP A 101 6.59 16.29 -5.34
CA ASP A 101 5.25 16.08 -5.93
C ASP A 101 5.13 14.80 -6.77
N ASP A 102 6.09 14.52 -7.64
CA ASP A 102 6.03 13.39 -8.57
C ASP A 102 6.74 12.11 -8.04
N ARG A 103 7.11 12.11 -6.75
CA ARG A 103 7.86 11.02 -6.13
C ARG A 103 7.09 9.71 -6.23
N TRP A 104 7.77 8.68 -6.74
CA TRP A 104 7.36 7.29 -6.63
C TRP A 104 8.58 6.44 -6.28
N SER A 105 8.55 5.72 -5.17
CA SER A 105 9.60 4.78 -4.80
C SER A 105 8.99 3.60 -4.05
N PHE A 106 9.17 2.40 -4.58
CA PHE A 106 8.74 1.16 -3.94
C PHE A 106 9.77 0.03 -4.13
N PRO A 107 10.96 0.13 -3.51
CA PRO A 107 12.02 -0.88 -3.64
C PRO A 107 11.57 -2.27 -3.14
N ALA A 108 12.35 -3.29 -3.49
CA ALA A 108 12.08 -4.68 -3.15
C ALA A 108 12.53 -5.07 -1.72
N ASP A 109 12.78 -4.12 -0.83
CA ASP A 109 13.06 -4.42 0.57
C ASP A 109 11.80 -4.95 1.28
N LEU A 110 11.98 -5.85 2.25
CA LEU A 110 10.87 -6.47 3.00
C LEU A 110 10.78 -6.00 4.46
N ALA A 111 11.81 -5.35 5.00
CA ALA A 111 11.98 -5.15 6.44
C ALA A 111 12.31 -3.69 6.85
N PRO A 112 11.32 -2.78 6.86
CA PRO A 112 9.98 -2.94 6.30
C PRO A 112 9.99 -2.73 4.77
N ALA A 113 8.95 -3.19 4.08
CA ALA A 113 8.68 -2.67 2.75
C ALA A 113 8.44 -1.16 2.84
N ALA A 114 8.83 -0.39 1.83
CA ALA A 114 8.75 1.07 1.87
C ALA A 114 8.10 1.61 0.60
N LEU A 115 6.90 2.18 0.73
CA LEU A 115 6.25 2.92 -0.35
C LEU A 115 6.32 4.41 -0.02
N GLU A 116 6.97 5.17 -0.89
CA GLU A 116 6.99 6.62 -0.85
C GLU A 116 6.33 7.20 -2.10
N ILE A 117 5.35 8.09 -1.88
CA ILE A 117 4.60 8.75 -2.94
C ILE A 117 4.57 10.27 -2.73
N GLY A 118 4.55 11.02 -3.82
CA GLY A 118 4.20 12.45 -3.83
C GLY A 118 2.72 12.69 -4.17
N ALA A 119 2.30 13.96 -4.12
CA ALA A 119 0.89 14.32 -4.30
C ALA A 119 0.35 13.99 -5.71
N ALA A 120 1.19 13.99 -6.75
CA ALA A 120 0.80 13.59 -8.10
C ALA A 120 0.29 12.14 -8.22
N TRP A 121 0.66 11.27 -7.27
CA TRP A 121 0.23 9.85 -7.24
C TRP A 121 -0.93 9.58 -6.28
N LEU A 122 -1.34 10.55 -5.48
CA LEU A 122 -2.33 10.35 -4.42
C LEU A 122 -3.68 9.92 -4.98
N ALA A 123 -4.17 10.57 -6.05
CA ALA A 123 -5.44 10.24 -6.67
C ALA A 123 -5.44 8.79 -7.19
N ALA A 124 -4.41 8.41 -7.96
CA ALA A 124 -4.31 7.07 -8.53
C ALA A 124 -4.21 5.97 -7.46
N LEU A 125 -3.49 6.23 -6.35
CA LEU A 125 -3.41 5.29 -5.24
C LEU A 125 -4.74 5.16 -4.49
N ARG A 126 -5.44 6.28 -4.25
CA ARG A 126 -6.77 6.27 -3.63
C ARG A 126 -7.76 5.47 -4.49
N ASP A 127 -7.78 5.72 -5.79
CA ASP A 127 -8.67 5.03 -6.72
C ASP A 127 -8.40 3.52 -6.77
N GLY A 128 -7.13 3.11 -6.77
CA GLY A 128 -6.76 1.70 -6.71
C GLY A 128 -7.24 1.01 -5.42
N ILE A 129 -7.07 1.65 -4.27
CA ILE A 129 -7.49 1.12 -2.97
C ILE A 129 -9.03 1.08 -2.84
N ASP A 130 -9.72 2.15 -3.23
CA ASP A 130 -11.17 2.21 -3.25
C ASP A 130 -11.76 1.14 -4.20
N GLY A 131 -11.10 0.91 -5.33
CA GLY A 131 -11.42 -0.13 -6.30
C GLY A 131 -11.48 -1.54 -5.70
N ILE A 132 -10.49 -1.91 -4.88
CA ILE A 132 -10.43 -3.23 -4.22
C ILE A 132 -11.74 -3.54 -3.50
N SER A 133 -12.22 -2.61 -2.66
CA SER A 133 -13.46 -2.79 -1.89
C SER A 133 -14.73 -2.93 -2.75
N LYS A 134 -14.68 -2.47 -4.01
CA LYS A 134 -15.78 -2.49 -4.98
C LYS A 134 -15.66 -3.63 -6.00
N GLY A 135 -14.73 -4.56 -5.81
CA GLY A 135 -14.48 -5.64 -6.76
C GLY A 135 -13.84 -5.18 -8.07
N ARG A 136 -13.08 -4.07 -8.03
CA ARG A 136 -12.38 -3.50 -9.20
C ARG A 136 -10.88 -3.55 -8.95
N GLY A 137 -10.15 -4.23 -9.83
CA GLY A 137 -8.69 -4.37 -9.74
C GLY A 137 -8.08 -4.66 -11.09
N ASP A 138 -7.08 -5.55 -11.11
CA ASP A 138 -6.36 -5.98 -12.33
C ASP A 138 -5.74 -4.82 -13.12
N HIS A 139 -5.18 -3.87 -12.38
CA HIS A 139 -4.38 -2.78 -12.92
C HIS A 139 -3.27 -2.43 -11.93
N CYS A 140 -2.29 -1.66 -12.39
CA CYS A 140 -1.20 -1.17 -11.57
C CYS A 140 -0.92 0.30 -11.78
N ILE A 141 -0.28 0.91 -10.79
CA ILE A 141 0.24 2.27 -10.83
C ILE A 141 1.73 2.29 -10.50
N GLY A 142 2.36 3.43 -10.74
CA GLY A 142 3.76 3.67 -10.42
C GLY A 142 4.70 3.64 -11.61
N ARG A 143 5.99 3.83 -11.31
CA ARG A 143 7.08 3.88 -12.30
C ARG A 143 8.09 2.77 -12.07
N GLY A 144 8.80 2.41 -13.14
CA GLY A 144 9.82 1.35 -13.13
C GLY A 144 9.21 -0.05 -13.06
N ASP A 145 10.06 -1.00 -12.66
CA ASP A 145 9.72 -2.43 -12.63
C ASP A 145 8.93 -2.83 -11.38
N LEU A 146 8.99 -2.04 -10.30
CA LEU A 146 8.28 -2.33 -9.05
C LEU A 146 7.02 -1.47 -8.92
N ARG A 147 6.06 -1.72 -9.83
CA ARG A 147 4.72 -1.12 -9.80
C ARG A 147 3.89 -1.71 -8.65
N LEU A 148 2.77 -1.05 -8.33
CA LEU A 148 1.80 -1.55 -7.36
C LEU A 148 0.53 -1.98 -8.08
N TRP A 149 0.21 -3.27 -8.00
CA TRP A 149 -1.01 -3.89 -8.52
C TRP A 149 -2.11 -3.96 -7.46
N PHE A 150 -3.36 -3.82 -7.88
CA PHE A 150 -4.54 -3.92 -7.02
C PHE A 150 -5.40 -5.13 -7.38
N TRP A 151 -5.79 -5.92 -6.39
CA TRP A 151 -6.58 -7.14 -6.52
C TRP A 151 -7.71 -7.15 -5.50
N TRP A 152 -8.89 -7.66 -5.88
CA TRP A 152 -10.08 -7.72 -5.01
C TRP A 152 -10.32 -9.12 -4.45
#